data_AF-A0A2S8EXS4-F1
#
_entry.id   AF-A0A2S8EXS4-F1
#
_cell.length_a   1.000
_cell.length_b   1.000
_cell.length_c   1.000
_cell.angle_alpha   90.00
_cell.angle_beta   90.00
_cell.angle_gamma   90.00
#
_symmetry.space_group_name_H-M   'P 1'
#
loop_
_entity.id
_entity.type
_entity.pdbx_description
1 polymer ?
#
loop_
_entity_poly.entity_id
_entity_poly.type
_entity_poly.pdbx_seq_one_letter_code
_entity_poly.pdbx_strand_id
1 'polypeptide(L)'
;MAPILRRAACLVAAVLLFHAGAPLAAQDVTLQSRDGGLTLHGTMLGYDGEFYRVDTIYGELLLDAQGVVCSGPGCPNLSTYVAEFTIAGSAPIGGALMPALLAAYARERGYDLHARTPEAGDGHVFSLVDPDEGRTAARITVTLSTSDAGLVALMDGSADMALSYHPFSDEAVRSRVIALDGFVPVVAPSSDAESIALADLADVLAGEITDWSALRGTEAAINLHARDDAAGQQQALEAALLGQSGRSFATSAERHDSDAALLDAVGRDPHALAVTVFSRMEGVRALALAGACGLSQSASARAIKDEDYPLTVPLYLHYPARPLPLMARRFLEFLATDSAQAAVRRAGLVDQAPQTVPLAAQGRRLANAIAAAGDEVDLEDLQRMVTLMEGSSRLTITFRFKRGASRLDAQSRGNVDALARAIEAGRYDDRTLTLVGFTDGAGPADVNLRLASERAEAVRRAILAAAPFLDHRRAALETAAFGEAMPLACDDTEWGRRANRRVEVWLR
;
A
#
# COMPACT_ATOMS: atom_id res chain seq x y z
N MET A 1 10.38 -60.36 -8.41
CA MET A 1 10.51 -61.57 -7.58
C MET A 1 10.52 -61.14 -6.13
N ALA A 2 9.49 -61.52 -5.36
CA ALA A 2 9.43 -61.40 -3.90
C ALA A 2 10.28 -62.54 -3.24
N PRO A 3 10.30 -62.79 -1.90
CA PRO A 3 9.65 -62.11 -0.76
C PRO A 3 10.48 -62.13 0.59
N ILE A 4 9.82 -61.76 1.71
CA ILE A 4 9.93 -62.32 3.10
C ILE A 4 10.60 -61.49 4.24
N LEU A 5 9.71 -60.88 5.05
CA LEU A 5 9.56 -60.86 6.53
C LEU A 5 10.60 -60.25 7.50
N ARG A 6 10.14 -59.28 8.31
CA ARG A 6 9.84 -59.36 9.79
C ARG A 6 9.34 -57.99 10.31
N ARG A 7 8.05 -57.81 10.60
CA ARG A 7 7.34 -57.97 11.90
C ARG A 7 7.86 -57.09 13.05
N ALA A 8 7.07 -56.07 13.41
CA ALA A 8 6.67 -55.79 14.80
C ALA A 8 5.35 -55.00 14.78
N ALA A 9 4.27 -55.64 15.20
CA ALA A 9 2.95 -55.05 15.38
C ALA A 9 2.78 -54.64 16.84
N CYS A 10 2.45 -53.39 17.11
CA CYS A 10 1.87 -52.94 18.38
C CYS A 10 0.44 -52.48 18.09
N LEU A 11 -0.52 -53.25 18.60
CA LEU A 11 -1.90 -52.83 18.75
C LEU A 11 -1.97 -51.73 19.80
N VAL A 12 -2.44 -50.55 19.41
CA VAL A 12 -3.10 -49.62 20.34
C VAL A 12 -4.45 -49.26 19.71
N ALA A 13 -5.50 -49.60 20.44
CA ALA A 13 -6.89 -49.40 20.06
C ALA A 13 -7.23 -47.90 19.97
N ALA A 14 -7.54 -47.42 18.77
CA ALA A 14 -8.14 -46.12 18.57
C ALA A 14 -9.64 -46.20 18.89
N VAL A 15 -10.04 -45.66 20.04
CA VAL A 15 -11.43 -45.29 20.31
C VAL A 15 -11.70 -44.00 19.51
N LEU A 16 -12.19 -44.17 18.29
CA LEU A 16 -12.75 -43.09 17.48
C LEU A 16 -14.12 -42.73 18.05
N LEU A 17 -14.18 -41.68 18.86
CA LEU A 17 -15.41 -40.92 19.09
C LEU A 17 -15.81 -40.26 17.76
N PHE A 18 -16.62 -40.98 16.98
CA PHE A 18 -17.42 -40.39 15.92
C PHE A 18 -18.43 -39.42 16.56
N HIS A 19 -18.03 -38.16 16.71
CA HIS A 19 -19.00 -37.08 16.66
C HIS A 19 -19.39 -36.95 15.19
N ALA A 20 -20.51 -37.58 14.85
CA ALA A 20 -21.24 -37.30 13.62
C ALA A 20 -21.63 -35.81 13.67
N GLY A 21 -20.80 -34.96 13.07
CA GLY A 21 -21.25 -33.66 12.59
C GLY A 21 -22.38 -33.97 11.61
N ALA A 22 -23.60 -33.57 11.96
CA ALA A 22 -24.70 -33.59 11.01
C ALA A 22 -24.24 -32.79 9.78
N PRO A 23 -24.42 -33.31 8.54
CA PRO A 23 -24.21 -32.48 7.37
C PRO A 23 -25.11 -31.25 7.52
N LEU A 24 -24.57 -30.04 7.34
CA LEU A 24 -25.36 -28.83 7.16
C LEU A 24 -26.32 -29.12 6.00
N ALA A 25 -27.56 -29.46 6.33
CA ALA A 25 -28.59 -29.71 5.33
C ALA A 25 -28.76 -28.41 4.53
N ALA A 26 -28.78 -28.54 3.20
CA ALA A 26 -29.39 -27.53 2.34
C ALA A 26 -30.78 -27.19 2.90
N GLN A 27 -30.98 -25.96 3.37
CA GLN A 27 -32.26 -25.55 3.98
C GLN A 27 -33.03 -24.70 2.98
N ASP A 28 -34.26 -25.14 2.69
CA ASP A 28 -35.17 -24.46 1.77
C ASP A 28 -35.53 -23.06 2.28
N VAL A 29 -35.58 -22.12 1.35
CA VAL A 29 -36.00 -20.73 1.58
C VAL A 29 -36.99 -20.29 0.52
N THR A 30 -37.93 -19.46 0.95
CA THR A 30 -38.85 -18.73 0.09
C THR A 30 -38.60 -17.24 0.26
N LEU A 31 -38.17 -16.59 -0.82
CA LEU A 31 -37.96 -15.16 -0.88
C LEU A 31 -39.13 -14.53 -1.63
N GLN A 32 -39.91 -13.69 -0.94
CA GLN A 32 -41.04 -12.99 -1.53
C GLN A 32 -40.76 -11.50 -1.58
N SER A 33 -40.91 -10.87 -2.75
CA SER A 33 -40.84 -9.42 -2.87
C SER A 33 -41.89 -8.75 -1.99
N ARG A 34 -41.55 -7.61 -1.38
CA ARG A 34 -42.46 -6.89 -0.46
C ARG A 34 -43.75 -6.40 -1.12
N ASP A 35 -43.73 -6.16 -2.43
CA ASP A 35 -44.92 -5.82 -3.23
C ASP A 35 -45.78 -7.05 -3.59
N GLY A 36 -45.34 -8.25 -3.21
CA GLY A 36 -46.00 -9.52 -3.49
C GLY A 36 -45.93 -9.98 -4.95
N GLY A 37 -45.24 -9.24 -5.83
CA GLY A 37 -45.21 -9.49 -7.27
C GLY A 37 -44.27 -10.62 -7.71
N LEU A 38 -43.36 -11.05 -6.83
CA LEU A 38 -42.35 -12.06 -7.12
C LEU A 38 -42.17 -12.99 -5.91
N THR A 39 -42.22 -14.30 -6.15
CA THR A 39 -41.88 -15.33 -5.16
C THR A 39 -40.85 -16.27 -5.76
N LEU A 40 -39.73 -16.45 -5.07
CA LEU A 40 -38.63 -17.31 -5.46
C LEU A 40 -38.45 -18.40 -4.41
N HIS A 41 -38.32 -19.64 -4.86
CA HIS A 41 -38.01 -20.80 -4.03
C HIS A 41 -36.63 -21.32 -4.37
N GLY A 42 -35.87 -21.73 -3.36
CA GLY A 42 -34.53 -22.26 -3.54
C GLY A 42 -33.86 -22.69 -2.24
N THR A 43 -32.58 -23.00 -2.32
CA THR A 43 -31.73 -23.35 -1.17
C THR A 43 -30.86 -22.15 -0.79
N MET A 44 -30.82 -21.79 0.49
CA MET A 44 -29.93 -20.72 0.95
C MET A 44 -28.46 -21.13 0.84
N LEU A 45 -27.67 -20.36 0.08
CA LEU A 45 -26.22 -20.52 -0.05
C LEU A 45 -25.45 -19.61 0.90
N GLY A 46 -26.02 -18.45 1.28
CA GLY A 46 -25.43 -17.55 2.26
C GLY A 46 -26.08 -16.17 2.33
N TYR A 47 -25.68 -15.40 3.34
CA TYR A 47 -26.09 -14.01 3.55
C TYR A 47 -24.88 -13.18 3.99
N ASP A 48 -24.64 -12.05 3.32
CA ASP A 48 -23.46 -11.21 3.55
C ASP A 48 -23.74 -9.94 4.37
N GLY A 49 -24.97 -9.80 4.91
CA GLY A 49 -25.43 -8.60 5.60
C GLY A 49 -26.27 -7.66 4.73
N GLU A 50 -26.33 -7.87 3.41
CA GLU A 50 -27.13 -7.06 2.48
C GLU A 50 -27.89 -7.93 1.47
N PHE A 51 -27.23 -8.94 0.90
CA PHE A 51 -27.79 -9.81 -0.13
C PHE A 51 -27.93 -11.26 0.35
N TYR A 52 -29.06 -11.87 0.01
CA TYR A 52 -29.23 -13.31 0.03
C TYR A 52 -28.65 -13.94 -1.22
N ARG A 53 -27.87 -15.00 -1.05
CA ARG A 53 -27.40 -15.86 -2.13
C ARG A 53 -28.17 -17.17 -2.06
N VAL A 54 -28.93 -17.47 -3.10
CA VAL A 54 -29.87 -18.60 -3.10
C VAL A 54 -29.70 -19.39 -4.39
N ASP A 55 -29.59 -20.71 -4.28
CA ASP A 55 -29.63 -21.62 -5.41
C ASP A 55 -31.08 -21.88 -5.80
N THR A 56 -31.46 -21.49 -7.01
CA THR A 56 -32.84 -21.60 -7.50
C THR A 56 -32.90 -22.47 -8.75
N ILE A 57 -34.11 -22.78 -9.23
CA ILE A 57 -34.30 -23.47 -10.52
C ILE A 57 -33.73 -22.69 -11.73
N TYR A 58 -33.44 -21.40 -11.56
CA TYR A 58 -32.84 -20.53 -12.57
C TYR A 58 -31.32 -20.39 -12.41
N GLY A 59 -30.72 -21.12 -11.46
CA GLY A 59 -29.34 -20.99 -11.03
C GLY A 59 -29.20 -20.13 -9.78
N GLU A 60 -27.95 -19.80 -9.45
CA GLU A 60 -27.59 -18.98 -8.29
C GLU A 60 -28.01 -17.52 -8.50
N LEU A 61 -28.81 -17.00 -7.56
CA LEU A 61 -29.30 -15.62 -7.56
C LEU A 61 -28.81 -14.85 -6.33
N LEU A 62 -28.47 -13.58 -6.54
CA LEU A 62 -28.17 -12.58 -5.50
C LEU A 62 -29.35 -11.61 -5.40
N LEU A 63 -29.98 -11.56 -4.23
CA LEU A 63 -31.21 -10.80 -3.98
C LEU A 63 -31.02 -9.86 -2.79
N ASP A 64 -31.40 -8.59 -2.93
CA ASP A 64 -31.34 -7.61 -1.84
C ASP A 64 -32.30 -7.99 -0.71
N ALA A 65 -31.77 -8.17 0.50
CA ALA A 65 -32.53 -8.55 1.68
C ALA A 65 -33.54 -7.49 2.13
N GLN A 66 -33.35 -6.22 1.76
CA GLN A 66 -34.34 -5.17 2.01
C GLN A 66 -35.56 -5.31 1.09
N GLY A 67 -35.37 -5.79 -0.14
CA GLY A 67 -36.42 -5.92 -1.15
C GLY A 67 -37.34 -7.14 -0.95
N VAL A 68 -36.90 -8.14 -0.19
CA VAL A 68 -37.61 -9.42 -0.03
C VAL A 68 -37.83 -9.80 1.42
N VAL A 69 -38.90 -10.53 1.68
CA VAL A 69 -39.16 -11.20 2.95
C VAL A 69 -38.71 -12.66 2.81
N CYS A 70 -37.72 -13.05 3.60
CA CYS A 70 -37.27 -14.43 3.68
C CYS A 70 -38.14 -15.22 4.67
N SER A 71 -38.70 -16.32 4.20
CA SER A 71 -39.41 -17.30 5.03
C SER A 71 -38.90 -18.71 4.77
N GLY A 72 -38.80 -19.52 5.84
CA GLY A 72 -38.26 -20.88 5.79
C GLY A 72 -37.14 -21.11 6.81
N PRO A 73 -36.80 -22.38 7.06
CA PRO A 73 -35.77 -22.75 8.05
C PRO A 73 -34.38 -22.18 7.69
N GLY A 74 -34.06 -22.04 6.40
CA GLY A 74 -32.77 -21.53 5.95
C GLY A 74 -32.60 -20.01 6.03
N CYS A 75 -33.63 -19.27 6.45
CA CYS A 75 -33.55 -17.81 6.53
C CYS A 75 -32.71 -17.37 7.73
N PRO A 76 -31.67 -16.53 7.53
CA PRO A 76 -30.84 -16.06 8.62
C PRO A 76 -31.66 -15.13 9.53
N ASN A 77 -31.42 -15.23 10.83
CA ASN A 77 -31.97 -14.26 11.77
C ASN A 77 -31.20 -12.93 11.63
N LEU A 78 -31.84 -11.99 10.94
CA LEU A 78 -31.27 -10.67 10.66
C LEU A 78 -31.00 -9.86 11.94
N SER A 79 -31.73 -10.11 13.04
CA SER A 79 -31.51 -9.40 14.30
C SER A 79 -30.25 -9.86 15.05
N THR A 80 -29.73 -11.06 14.74
CA THR A 80 -28.56 -11.64 15.42
C THR A 80 -27.36 -11.85 14.49
N TYR A 81 -27.40 -11.35 13.26
CA TYR A 81 -26.29 -11.49 12.32
C TYR A 81 -25.05 -10.74 12.82
N VAL A 82 -23.93 -11.45 12.92
CA VAL A 82 -22.60 -10.90 13.22
C VAL A 82 -21.76 -11.06 11.96
N ALA A 83 -21.28 -9.95 11.39
CA ALA A 83 -20.39 -10.03 10.24
C ALA A 83 -19.01 -10.53 10.69
N GLU A 84 -18.53 -11.62 10.10
CA GLU A 84 -17.20 -12.16 10.40
C GLU A 84 -16.30 -12.02 9.17
N PHE A 85 -15.08 -11.54 9.38
CA PHE A 85 -14.05 -11.55 8.35
C PHE A 85 -12.65 -11.60 8.93
N THR A 86 -11.71 -12.13 8.16
CA THR A 86 -10.32 -12.34 8.58
C THR A 86 -9.35 -11.51 7.75
N ILE A 87 -8.39 -10.87 8.42
CA ILE A 87 -7.27 -10.16 7.82
C ILE A 87 -5.98 -10.91 8.19
N ALA A 88 -5.22 -11.34 7.20
CA ALA A 88 -3.95 -12.03 7.41
C ALA A 88 -2.77 -11.25 6.80
N GLY A 89 -1.54 -11.57 7.20
CA GLY A 89 -0.34 -11.17 6.46
C GLY A 89 0.74 -10.50 7.29
N SER A 90 1.48 -9.59 6.66
CA SER A 90 2.73 -9.04 7.22
C SER A 90 2.54 -8.43 8.63
N ALA A 91 3.22 -9.02 9.62
CA ALA A 91 3.24 -8.52 11.00
C ALA A 91 3.83 -7.11 11.14
N PRO A 92 4.94 -6.76 10.44
CA PRO A 92 5.45 -5.40 10.38
C PRO A 92 4.39 -4.35 10.03
N ILE A 93 3.51 -4.66 9.08
CA ILE A 93 2.43 -3.77 8.65
C ILE A 93 1.28 -3.80 9.66
N GLY A 94 0.75 -4.99 9.93
CA GLY A 94 -0.53 -5.14 10.63
C GLY A 94 -0.47 -4.88 12.13
N GLY A 95 0.70 -5.04 12.78
CA GLY A 95 0.82 -4.99 14.24
C GLY A 95 0.43 -3.65 14.85
N ALA A 96 0.85 -2.55 14.22
CA ALA A 96 0.46 -1.20 14.63
C ALA A 96 -0.74 -0.67 13.83
N LEU A 97 -0.82 -1.00 12.54
CA LEU A 97 -1.80 -0.40 11.63
C LEU A 97 -3.23 -0.91 11.86
N MET A 98 -3.43 -2.22 12.04
CA MET A 98 -4.78 -2.79 12.15
C MET A 98 -5.52 -2.33 13.42
N PRO A 99 -4.90 -2.36 14.63
CA PRO A 99 -5.55 -1.84 15.82
C PRO A 99 -5.93 -0.35 15.66
N ALA A 100 -5.05 0.46 15.07
CA ALA A 100 -5.30 1.89 14.86
C ALA A 100 -6.46 2.14 13.89
N LEU A 101 -6.51 1.42 12.76
CA LEU A 101 -7.59 1.54 11.78
C LEU A 101 -8.92 1.04 12.33
N LEU A 102 -8.95 -0.11 13.01
CA LEU A 102 -10.18 -0.66 13.58
C LEU A 102 -10.73 0.24 14.69
N ALA A 103 -9.89 0.83 15.53
CA ALA A 103 -10.32 1.79 16.54
C ALA A 103 -10.87 3.09 15.93
N ALA A 104 -10.26 3.57 14.84
CA ALA A 104 -10.77 4.72 14.11
C ALA A 104 -12.10 4.42 13.39
N TYR A 105 -12.23 3.24 12.79
CA TYR A 105 -13.46 2.77 12.15
C TYR A 105 -14.60 2.64 13.16
N ALA A 106 -14.35 2.01 14.31
CA ALA A 106 -15.32 1.85 15.38
C ALA A 106 -15.87 3.21 15.82
N ARG A 107 -14.99 4.17 16.12
CA ARG A 107 -15.39 5.53 16.50
C ARG A 107 -16.17 6.27 15.41
N GLU A 108 -15.75 6.17 14.15
CA GLU A 108 -16.46 6.84 13.04
C GLU A 108 -17.86 6.27 12.83
N ARG A 109 -18.04 4.97 13.10
CA ARG A 109 -19.33 4.28 12.93
C ARG A 109 -20.17 4.17 14.20
N GLY A 110 -19.70 4.70 15.33
CA GLY A 110 -20.41 4.69 16.61
C GLY A 110 -20.41 3.34 17.34
N TYR A 111 -19.39 2.50 17.13
CA TYR A 111 -19.22 1.22 17.83
C TYR A 111 -18.17 1.32 18.95
N ASP A 112 -18.37 0.51 19.99
CA ASP A 112 -17.31 0.15 20.93
C ASP A 112 -16.41 -0.93 20.32
N LEU A 113 -15.09 -0.76 20.47
CA LEU A 113 -14.10 -1.75 20.03
C LEU A 113 -13.60 -2.55 21.22
N HIS A 114 -13.87 -3.85 21.21
CA HIS A 114 -13.26 -4.80 22.15
C HIS A 114 -12.20 -5.62 21.45
N ALA A 115 -11.00 -5.72 22.05
CA ALA A 115 -9.91 -6.56 21.56
C ALA A 115 -9.65 -7.69 22.55
N ARG A 116 -9.47 -8.90 22.04
CA ARG A 116 -9.05 -10.07 22.82
C ARG A 116 -8.01 -10.87 22.05
N THR A 117 -7.05 -11.42 22.77
CA THR A 117 -6.13 -12.43 22.23
C THR A 117 -6.64 -13.79 22.71
N PRO A 118 -7.07 -14.70 21.83
CA PRO A 118 -7.53 -16.03 22.23
C PRO A 118 -6.45 -16.80 23.00
N GLU A 119 -6.85 -17.62 23.99
CA GLU A 119 -5.93 -18.53 24.70
C GLU A 119 -5.43 -19.67 23.79
N ALA A 120 -6.19 -20.00 22.74
CA ALA A 120 -5.85 -20.98 21.72
C ALA A 120 -6.18 -20.42 20.32
N GLY A 121 -5.20 -20.46 19.42
CA GLY A 121 -5.30 -19.96 18.03
C GLY A 121 -4.36 -18.80 17.74
N ASP A 122 -4.09 -18.57 16.44
CA ASP A 122 -3.22 -17.49 15.98
C ASP A 122 -4.03 -16.23 15.62
N GLY A 123 -3.74 -15.12 16.31
CA GLY A 123 -4.24 -13.79 15.94
C GLY A 123 -5.00 -13.04 17.03
N HIS A 124 -5.29 -11.77 16.76
CA HIS A 124 -6.07 -10.91 17.63
C HIS A 124 -7.51 -10.80 17.12
N VAL A 125 -8.48 -10.97 18.00
CA VAL A 125 -9.91 -10.86 17.67
C VAL A 125 -10.43 -9.52 18.15
N PHE A 126 -10.94 -8.73 17.21
CA PHE A 126 -11.61 -7.47 17.45
C PHE A 126 -13.12 -7.65 17.29
N SER A 127 -13.90 -7.06 18.18
CA SER A 127 -15.37 -7.10 18.12
C SER A 127 -15.89 -5.67 18.14
N LEU A 128 -16.73 -5.33 17.15
CA LEU A 128 -17.47 -4.08 17.09
C LEU A 128 -18.82 -4.30 17.78
N VAL A 129 -19.06 -3.56 18.85
CA VAL A 129 -20.27 -3.69 19.66
C VAL A 129 -21.08 -2.41 19.56
N ASP A 130 -22.37 -2.56 19.28
CA ASP A 130 -23.33 -1.47 19.36
C ASP A 130 -23.52 -1.07 20.83
N PRO A 131 -23.21 0.18 21.22
CA PRO A 131 -23.23 0.61 22.62
C PRO A 131 -24.66 0.69 23.19
N ASP A 132 -25.68 0.89 22.34
CA ASP A 132 -27.07 1.02 22.76
C ASP A 132 -27.72 -0.35 22.95
N GLU A 133 -27.45 -1.28 22.03
CA GLU A 133 -28.04 -2.63 22.04
C GLU A 133 -27.18 -3.67 22.78
N GLY A 134 -25.90 -3.37 23.02
CA GLY A 134 -24.90 -4.33 23.52
C GLY A 134 -24.61 -5.48 22.54
N ARG A 135 -25.06 -5.36 21.29
CA ARG A 135 -25.00 -6.41 20.26
C ARG A 135 -23.69 -6.33 19.48
N THR A 136 -23.06 -7.47 19.23
CA THR A 136 -21.88 -7.53 18.35
C THR A 136 -22.32 -7.36 16.89
N ALA A 137 -21.88 -6.29 16.23
CA ALA A 137 -22.13 -6.04 14.82
C ALA A 137 -21.11 -6.78 13.92
N ALA A 138 -19.85 -6.86 14.35
CA ALA A 138 -18.79 -7.53 13.60
C ALA A 138 -17.75 -8.20 14.50
N ARG A 139 -17.15 -9.28 13.99
CA ARG A 139 -15.96 -9.92 14.56
C ARG A 139 -14.87 -9.98 13.49
N ILE A 140 -13.74 -9.35 13.77
CA ILE A 140 -12.60 -9.26 12.87
C ILE A 140 -11.45 -10.04 13.48
N THR A 141 -10.96 -11.05 12.78
CA THR A 141 -9.75 -11.79 13.19
C THR A 141 -8.55 -11.25 12.44
N VAL A 142 -7.49 -10.90 13.14
CA VAL A 142 -6.25 -10.40 12.56
C VAL A 142 -5.10 -11.36 12.87
N THR A 143 -4.61 -12.07 11.86
CA THR A 143 -3.53 -13.07 11.98
C THR A 143 -2.27 -12.58 11.29
N LEU A 144 -1.22 -12.30 12.07
CA LEU A 144 -0.03 -11.63 11.58
C LEU A 144 1.17 -12.58 11.51
N SER A 145 1.78 -12.66 10.34
CA SER A 145 2.96 -13.47 10.04
C SER A 145 3.79 -12.79 8.92
N THR A 146 3.87 -13.39 7.74
CA THR A 146 4.60 -12.87 6.57
C THR A 146 3.65 -12.40 5.47
N SER A 147 4.16 -11.59 4.53
CA SER A 147 3.41 -11.18 3.33
C SER A 147 2.90 -12.41 2.56
N ASP A 148 3.78 -13.39 2.33
CA ASP A 148 3.47 -14.60 1.56
C ASP A 148 2.42 -15.47 2.23
N ALA A 149 2.51 -15.68 3.55
CA ALA A 149 1.52 -16.46 4.29
C ALA A 149 0.14 -15.80 4.25
N GLY A 150 0.08 -14.47 4.32
CA GLY A 150 -1.18 -13.72 4.16
C GLY A 150 -1.79 -13.89 2.77
N LEU A 151 -0.97 -13.82 1.72
CA LEU A 151 -1.43 -14.04 0.34
C LEU A 151 -1.91 -15.48 0.12
N VAL A 152 -1.21 -16.48 0.67
CA VAL A 152 -1.68 -17.89 0.65
C VAL A 152 -3.03 -18.02 1.34
N ALA A 153 -3.20 -17.43 2.52
CA ALA A 153 -4.46 -17.44 3.26
C ALA A 153 -5.61 -16.76 2.49
N LEU A 154 -5.30 -15.72 1.70
CA LEU A 154 -6.28 -15.10 0.81
C LEU A 154 -6.68 -16.04 -0.34
N MET A 155 -5.72 -16.77 -0.91
CA MET A 155 -5.93 -17.67 -2.05
C MET A 155 -6.67 -18.95 -1.69
N ASP A 156 -6.42 -19.51 -0.51
CA ASP A 156 -7.16 -20.67 -0.02
C ASP A 156 -8.51 -20.31 0.65
N GLY A 157 -8.77 -19.01 0.84
CA GLY A 157 -10.01 -18.49 1.39
C GLY A 157 -10.10 -18.54 2.92
N SER A 158 -9.01 -18.86 3.63
CA SER A 158 -8.93 -18.76 5.09
C SER A 158 -8.82 -17.32 5.60
N ALA A 159 -8.43 -16.37 4.75
CA ALA A 159 -8.50 -14.93 4.98
C ALA A 159 -9.34 -14.22 3.90
N ASP A 160 -10.08 -13.20 4.32
CA ASP A 160 -10.84 -12.33 3.40
C ASP A 160 -9.99 -11.18 2.87
N MET A 161 -8.93 -10.82 3.60
CA MET A 161 -7.98 -9.79 3.18
C MET A 161 -6.55 -10.16 3.56
N ALA A 162 -5.57 -9.73 2.76
CA ALA A 162 -4.15 -9.94 3.00
C ALA A 162 -3.34 -8.63 2.99
N LEU A 163 -2.46 -8.47 3.97
CA LEU A 163 -1.49 -7.37 4.08
C LEU A 163 -0.13 -7.78 3.52
N SER A 164 0.43 -7.00 2.60
CA SER A 164 1.70 -7.30 1.94
C SER A 164 2.51 -6.06 1.59
N TYR A 165 3.84 -6.20 1.53
CA TYR A 165 4.76 -5.20 0.96
C TYR A 165 4.84 -5.25 -0.57
N HIS A 166 4.29 -6.29 -1.19
CA HIS A 166 4.43 -6.53 -2.63
C HIS A 166 3.09 -6.47 -3.34
N PRO A 167 3.05 -5.94 -4.57
CA PRO A 167 1.87 -6.08 -5.39
C PRO A 167 1.63 -7.56 -5.71
N PHE A 168 0.36 -7.95 -5.68
CA PHE A 168 -0.10 -9.26 -6.11
C PHE A 168 -1.04 -9.06 -7.30
N SER A 169 -0.84 -9.86 -8.35
CA SER A 169 -1.58 -9.77 -9.61
C SER A 169 -2.21 -11.12 -9.91
N ASP A 170 -3.51 -11.20 -9.65
CA ASP A 170 -4.37 -12.33 -9.98
C ASP A 170 -5.74 -11.78 -10.41
N GLU A 171 -6.41 -12.40 -11.38
CA GLU A 171 -7.70 -11.91 -11.90
C GLU A 171 -8.80 -11.91 -10.84
N ALA A 172 -8.75 -12.85 -9.89
CA ALA A 172 -9.68 -12.98 -8.79
C ALA A 172 -9.34 -12.07 -7.60
N VAL A 173 -8.25 -11.30 -7.66
CA VAL A 173 -7.80 -10.43 -6.56
C VAL A 173 -7.85 -8.96 -6.96
N ARG A 174 -8.33 -8.16 -6.02
CA ARG A 174 -8.20 -6.71 -6.03
C ARG A 174 -7.12 -6.30 -5.04
N SER A 175 -6.36 -5.28 -5.40
CA SER A 175 -5.26 -4.77 -4.61
C SER A 175 -5.41 -3.27 -4.47
N ARG A 176 -5.25 -2.75 -3.26
CA ARG A 176 -5.20 -1.32 -2.98
C ARG A 176 -4.01 -0.99 -2.10
N VAL A 177 -3.47 0.20 -2.27
CA VAL A 177 -2.52 0.76 -1.29
C VAL A 177 -3.34 1.27 -0.09
N ILE A 178 -2.85 1.05 1.12
CA ILE A 178 -3.49 1.52 2.37
C ILE A 178 -2.61 2.48 3.17
N ALA A 179 -1.30 2.44 2.94
CA ALA A 179 -0.31 3.30 3.55
C ALA A 179 0.97 3.26 2.70
N LEU A 180 1.87 4.20 2.95
CA LEU A 180 3.23 4.22 2.43
C LEU A 180 4.22 4.08 3.59
N ASP A 181 5.39 3.55 3.28
CA ASP A 181 6.58 3.56 4.13
C ASP A 181 7.80 3.86 3.24
N GLY A 182 9.01 3.83 3.77
CA GLY A 182 10.22 3.96 2.96
C GLY A 182 11.34 3.07 3.49
N PHE A 183 12.08 2.39 2.62
CA PHE A 183 13.31 1.72 3.04
C PHE A 183 14.42 2.74 3.27
N VAL A 184 14.98 2.77 4.47
CA VAL A 184 15.95 3.77 4.89
C VAL A 184 17.27 3.08 5.23
N PRO A 185 18.37 3.40 4.52
CA PRO A 185 19.69 3.00 4.96
C PRO A 185 20.00 3.67 6.29
N VAL A 186 20.38 2.89 7.28
CA VAL A 186 20.62 3.33 8.66
C VAL A 186 21.97 2.84 9.17
N VAL A 187 22.54 3.65 10.04
CA VAL A 187 23.83 3.45 10.72
C VAL A 187 23.69 3.75 12.20
N ALA A 188 24.69 3.42 13.01
CA ALA A 188 24.76 3.87 14.39
C ALA A 188 24.75 5.41 14.48
N PRO A 189 24.18 5.98 15.57
CA PRO A 189 24.27 7.42 15.83
C PRO A 189 25.71 7.95 15.90
N SER A 190 26.66 7.11 16.31
CA SER A 190 28.11 7.40 16.40
C SER A 190 28.87 7.28 15.07
N SER A 191 28.23 6.85 13.99
CA SER A 191 28.84 6.77 12.67
C SER A 191 29.02 8.17 12.08
N ASP A 192 30.12 8.43 11.38
CA ASP A 192 30.37 9.69 10.65
C ASP A 192 29.69 9.74 9.28
N ALA A 193 28.87 8.73 9.00
CA ALA A 193 28.26 8.50 7.71
C ALA A 193 27.09 9.45 7.39
N GLU A 194 27.18 10.35 6.42
CA GLU A 194 26.04 11.26 6.12
C GLU A 194 25.12 10.77 4.99
N SER A 195 25.70 10.26 3.91
CA SER A 195 24.96 9.83 2.73
C SER A 195 25.58 8.61 2.06
N ILE A 196 24.79 7.87 1.29
CA ILE A 196 25.24 6.77 0.42
C ILE A 196 24.59 6.91 -0.95
N ALA A 197 25.34 6.66 -2.03
CA ALA A 197 24.72 6.66 -3.36
C ALA A 197 23.80 5.45 -3.51
N LEU A 198 22.72 5.58 -4.29
CA LEU A 198 21.77 4.48 -4.45
C LEU A 198 22.40 3.24 -5.13
N ALA A 199 23.32 3.45 -6.07
CA ALA A 199 24.09 2.38 -6.71
C ALA A 199 25.02 1.70 -5.70
N ASP A 200 25.81 2.47 -4.96
CA ASP A 200 26.70 1.97 -3.91
C ASP A 200 25.95 1.19 -2.83
N LEU A 201 24.77 1.65 -2.42
CA LEU A 201 23.93 0.91 -1.48
C LEU A 201 23.56 -0.46 -2.04
N ALA A 202 23.18 -0.55 -3.32
CA ALA A 202 22.88 -1.84 -3.93
C ALA A 202 24.11 -2.75 -4.02
N ASP A 203 25.30 -2.19 -4.27
CA ASP A 203 26.57 -2.93 -4.33
C ASP A 203 26.97 -3.44 -2.92
N VAL A 204 26.75 -2.64 -1.87
CA VAL A 204 26.94 -3.08 -0.48
C VAL A 204 25.97 -4.20 -0.12
N LEU A 205 24.69 -4.06 -0.44
CA LEU A 205 23.68 -5.10 -0.15
C LEU A 205 23.93 -6.40 -0.93
N ALA A 206 24.59 -6.32 -2.09
CA ALA A 206 25.03 -7.49 -2.86
C ALA A 206 26.37 -8.09 -2.37
N GLY A 207 27.09 -7.40 -1.47
CA GLY A 207 28.41 -7.81 -0.97
C GLY A 207 29.56 -7.50 -1.92
N GLU A 208 29.34 -6.67 -2.93
CA GLU A 208 30.35 -6.20 -3.89
C GLU A 208 31.21 -5.09 -3.27
N ILE A 209 30.63 -4.26 -2.39
CA ILE A 209 31.34 -3.31 -1.54
C ILE A 209 31.24 -3.77 -0.08
N THR A 210 32.39 -4.03 0.54
CA THR A 210 32.46 -4.55 1.92
C THR A 210 33.27 -3.66 2.87
N ASP A 211 33.77 -2.52 2.40
CA ASP A 211 34.60 -1.61 3.19
C ASP A 211 34.22 -0.14 2.94
N TRP A 212 34.16 0.65 4.01
CA TRP A 212 33.82 2.06 3.98
C TRP A 212 34.85 2.91 3.21
N SER A 213 36.06 2.41 2.99
CA SER A 213 37.09 3.08 2.18
C SER A 213 36.67 3.26 0.73
N ALA A 214 35.89 2.33 0.17
CA ALA A 214 35.36 2.44 -1.19
C ALA A 214 34.32 3.58 -1.33
N LEU A 215 33.65 3.93 -0.23
CA LEU A 215 32.59 4.95 -0.23
C LEU A 215 33.08 6.32 0.26
N ARG A 216 34.03 6.33 1.19
CA ARG A 216 34.43 7.53 1.95
C ARG A 216 35.92 7.63 2.25
N GLY A 217 36.74 6.69 1.78
CA GLY A 217 38.19 6.69 2.02
C GLY A 217 38.62 6.44 3.47
N THR A 218 37.69 6.10 4.37
CA THR A 218 38.01 5.67 5.75
C THR A 218 38.10 4.15 5.79
N GLU A 219 39.26 3.61 6.16
CA GLU A 219 39.46 2.15 6.26
C GLU A 219 38.68 1.57 7.44
N ALA A 220 37.57 0.90 7.12
CA ALA A 220 36.76 0.16 8.07
C ALA A 220 35.83 -0.80 7.32
N ALA A 221 35.78 -2.07 7.73
CA ALA A 221 34.84 -3.03 7.18
C ALA A 221 33.39 -2.58 7.42
N ILE A 222 32.51 -2.84 6.46
CA ILE A 222 31.08 -2.63 6.60
C ILE A 222 30.49 -3.86 7.28
N ASN A 223 29.97 -3.68 8.49
CA ASN A 223 29.23 -4.73 9.18
C ASN A 223 27.78 -4.67 8.70
N LEU A 224 27.45 -5.49 7.70
CA LEU A 224 26.13 -5.48 7.08
C LEU A 224 25.15 -6.31 7.91
N HIS A 225 24.04 -5.71 8.33
CA HIS A 225 22.94 -6.38 9.03
C HIS A 225 21.67 -6.37 8.18
N ALA A 226 20.87 -7.43 8.31
CA ALA A 226 19.61 -7.57 7.58
C ALA A 226 18.56 -8.35 8.37
N ARG A 227 17.31 -8.22 7.94
CA ARG A 227 16.21 -9.09 8.41
C ARG A 227 16.36 -10.48 7.79
N ASP A 228 15.75 -11.48 8.41
CA ASP A 228 15.63 -12.82 7.83
C ASP A 228 15.02 -12.81 6.42
N ASP A 229 15.43 -13.75 5.57
CA ASP A 229 15.00 -13.84 4.16
C ASP A 229 13.48 -14.02 4.00
N ALA A 230 12.82 -14.60 5.00
CA ALA A 230 11.36 -14.79 5.01
C ALA A 230 10.60 -13.51 5.41
N ALA A 231 11.28 -12.45 5.86
CA ALA A 231 10.65 -11.21 6.25
C ALA A 231 10.16 -10.46 5.00
N GLY A 232 8.87 -10.10 4.95
CA GLY A 232 8.28 -9.45 3.78
C GLY A 232 8.95 -8.13 3.40
N GLN A 233 9.48 -7.39 4.37
CA GLN A 233 10.25 -6.17 4.14
C GLN A 233 11.63 -6.46 3.51
N GLN A 234 12.26 -7.60 3.83
CA GLN A 234 13.54 -8.03 3.26
C GLN A 234 13.36 -8.42 1.80
N GLN A 235 12.36 -9.26 1.51
CA GLN A 235 11.99 -9.64 0.15
C GLN A 235 11.66 -8.40 -0.71
N ALA A 236 10.94 -7.43 -0.14
CA ALA A 236 10.58 -6.17 -0.81
C ALA A 236 11.77 -5.26 -1.06
N LEU A 237 12.69 -5.16 -0.12
CA LEU A 237 13.95 -4.46 -0.31
C LEU A 237 14.78 -5.07 -1.45
N GLU A 238 14.95 -6.40 -1.43
CA GLU A 238 15.71 -7.13 -2.45
C GLU A 238 15.07 -6.97 -3.84
N ALA A 239 13.75 -7.13 -3.93
CA ALA A 239 13.03 -6.92 -5.18
C ALA A 239 13.18 -5.47 -5.70
N ALA A 240 13.20 -4.48 -4.81
CA ALA A 240 13.31 -3.07 -5.17
C ALA A 240 14.71 -2.67 -5.65
N LEU A 241 15.76 -3.14 -4.99
CA LEU A 241 17.15 -2.71 -5.22
C LEU A 241 18.00 -3.69 -6.04
N LEU A 242 17.80 -4.99 -5.88
CA LEU A 242 18.67 -6.04 -6.44
C LEU A 242 17.99 -6.82 -7.56
N GLY A 243 16.66 -6.97 -7.50
CA GLY A 243 15.88 -7.79 -8.42
C GLY A 243 16.00 -7.38 -9.89
N GLN A 244 16.11 -6.09 -10.19
CA GLN A 244 16.28 -5.63 -11.59
C GLN A 244 17.63 -6.01 -12.20
N SER A 245 18.66 -6.17 -11.38
CA SER A 245 20.01 -6.55 -11.81
C SER A 245 20.27 -8.05 -11.70
N GLY A 246 19.28 -8.83 -11.25
CA GLY A 246 19.45 -10.27 -10.99
C GLY A 246 20.46 -10.57 -9.87
N ARG A 247 20.76 -9.59 -9.03
CA ARG A 247 21.66 -9.75 -7.87
C ARG A 247 20.88 -10.29 -6.68
N SER A 248 21.59 -10.98 -5.80
CA SER A 248 21.05 -11.48 -4.53
C SER A 248 21.66 -10.74 -3.37
N PHE A 249 20.97 -10.74 -2.23
CA PHE A 249 21.50 -10.15 -1.01
C PHE A 249 22.73 -10.92 -0.52
N ALA A 250 23.68 -10.20 0.08
CA ALA A 250 24.92 -10.75 0.59
C ALA A 250 24.66 -11.83 1.65
N THR A 251 25.20 -13.03 1.43
CA THR A 251 25.10 -14.14 2.40
C THR A 251 25.97 -13.93 3.64
N SER A 252 26.91 -12.98 3.59
CA SER A 252 27.75 -12.57 4.71
C SER A 252 27.07 -11.61 5.69
N ALA A 253 25.87 -11.11 5.36
CA ALA A 253 25.15 -10.21 6.24
C ALA A 253 24.66 -10.92 7.50
N GLU A 254 24.78 -10.26 8.66
CA GLU A 254 24.23 -10.76 9.91
C GLU A 254 22.70 -10.68 9.88
N ARG A 255 22.02 -11.81 10.09
CA ARG A 255 20.56 -11.91 10.03
C ARG A 255 19.93 -11.80 11.41
N HIS A 256 18.81 -11.10 11.47
CA HIS A 256 18.04 -10.83 12.68
C HIS A 256 16.62 -11.36 12.52
N ASP A 257 15.97 -11.76 13.63
CA ASP A 257 14.62 -12.34 13.67
C ASP A 257 13.50 -11.30 13.91
N SER A 258 13.85 -10.16 14.50
CA SER A 258 12.98 -8.99 14.68
C SER A 258 13.62 -7.67 14.20
N ASP A 259 12.79 -6.66 13.90
CA ASP A 259 13.30 -5.32 13.59
C ASP A 259 14.01 -4.69 14.81
N ALA A 260 13.55 -5.00 16.03
CA ALA A 260 14.19 -4.52 17.26
C ALA A 260 15.61 -5.05 17.42
N ALA A 261 15.84 -6.35 17.18
CA ALA A 261 17.17 -6.95 17.22
C ALA A 261 18.11 -6.33 16.17
N LEU A 262 17.61 -6.12 14.95
CA LEU A 262 18.35 -5.46 13.88
C LEU A 262 18.80 -4.04 14.28
N LEU A 263 17.87 -3.22 14.77
CA LEU A 263 18.15 -1.82 15.13
C LEU A 263 19.09 -1.71 16.34
N ASP A 264 18.96 -2.60 17.32
CA ASP A 264 19.82 -2.64 18.51
C ASP A 264 21.25 -3.08 18.15
N ALA A 265 21.42 -4.03 17.21
CA ALA A 265 22.73 -4.40 16.68
C ALA A 265 23.39 -3.22 15.94
N VAL A 266 22.65 -2.59 15.01
CA VAL A 266 23.15 -1.44 14.22
C VAL A 266 23.46 -0.24 15.12
N GLY A 267 22.61 0.06 16.11
CA GLY A 267 22.78 1.21 16.99
C GLY A 267 24.05 1.16 17.85
N ARG A 268 24.60 -0.04 18.10
CA ARG A 268 25.78 -0.27 18.95
C ARG A 268 27.10 -0.32 18.18
N ASP A 269 27.07 -0.37 16.86
CA ASP A 269 28.26 -0.55 16.02
C ASP A 269 28.47 0.63 15.05
N PRO A 270 29.51 1.48 15.26
CA PRO A 270 29.82 2.62 14.38
C PRO A 270 30.04 2.27 12.90
N HIS A 271 30.37 1.00 12.61
CA HIS A 271 30.66 0.50 11.27
C HIS A 271 29.50 -0.29 10.66
N ALA A 272 28.39 -0.45 11.39
CA ALA A 272 27.23 -1.16 10.90
C ALA A 272 26.46 -0.36 9.84
N LEU A 273 25.94 -1.10 8.86
CA LEU A 273 24.94 -0.63 7.90
C LEU A 273 23.79 -1.62 7.87
N ALA A 274 22.57 -1.11 7.86
CA ALA A 274 21.39 -1.90 7.52
C ALA A 274 20.41 -1.05 6.69
N VAL A 275 19.38 -1.69 6.17
CA VAL A 275 18.21 -0.99 5.63
C VAL A 275 16.99 -1.42 6.42
N THR A 276 16.33 -0.46 7.05
CA THR A 276 15.08 -0.64 7.81
C THR A 276 13.93 0.07 7.08
N VAL A 277 12.74 0.11 7.68
CA VAL A 277 11.61 0.92 7.22
C VAL A 277 11.52 2.24 8.02
N PHE A 278 11.04 3.31 7.39
CA PHE A 278 10.93 4.66 7.98
C PHE A 278 10.05 4.66 9.24
N SER A 279 9.02 3.81 9.29
CA SER A 279 8.20 3.61 10.49
C SER A 279 8.96 2.99 11.67
N ARG A 280 10.19 2.48 11.47
CA ARG A 280 11.04 1.84 12.49
C ARG A 280 12.50 2.27 12.39
N MET A 281 12.82 3.40 13.02
CA MET A 281 14.17 3.96 13.07
C MET A 281 14.62 4.29 14.51
N GLU A 282 14.08 3.58 15.50
CA GLU A 282 14.45 3.80 16.91
C GLU A 282 15.92 3.43 17.14
N GLY A 283 16.67 4.30 17.82
CA GLY A 283 18.07 4.03 18.21
C GLY A 283 19.11 4.12 17.09
N VAL A 284 18.71 4.44 15.86
CA VAL A 284 19.61 4.52 14.70
C VAL A 284 19.49 5.87 13.97
N ARG A 285 20.42 6.14 13.06
CA ARG A 285 20.43 7.36 12.25
C ARG A 285 20.29 7.02 10.76
N ALA A 286 19.40 7.73 10.08
CA ALA A 286 19.20 7.60 8.63
C ALA A 286 20.37 8.22 7.85
N LEU A 287 20.77 7.55 6.76
CA LEU A 287 21.61 8.13 5.71
C LEU A 287 20.75 8.80 4.64
N ALA A 288 21.22 9.92 4.10
CA ALA A 288 20.65 10.46 2.88
C ALA A 288 21.03 9.58 1.68
N LEU A 289 20.14 9.47 0.70
CA LEU A 289 20.43 8.84 -0.58
C LEU A 289 20.96 9.89 -1.55
N ALA A 290 22.20 9.73 -2.01
CA ALA A 290 22.85 10.63 -2.96
C ALA A 290 22.75 10.09 -4.40
N GLY A 291 22.79 11.01 -5.38
CA GLY A 291 22.98 10.69 -6.79
C GLY A 291 24.22 11.37 -7.37
N ALA A 292 24.72 10.88 -8.51
CA ALA A 292 25.98 11.32 -9.11
C ALA A 292 26.01 12.82 -9.50
N CYS A 293 24.85 13.41 -9.75
CA CYS A 293 24.67 14.84 -10.05
C CYS A 293 24.63 15.74 -8.80
N GLY A 294 24.94 15.22 -7.61
CA GLY A 294 25.01 15.98 -6.36
C GLY A 294 23.66 16.16 -5.63
N LEU A 295 22.57 15.68 -6.22
CA LEU A 295 21.26 15.66 -5.56
C LEU A 295 21.25 14.63 -4.44
N SER A 296 20.69 15.00 -3.29
CA SER A 296 20.54 14.11 -2.13
C SER A 296 19.14 14.22 -1.53
N GLN A 297 18.60 13.07 -1.14
CA GLN A 297 17.24 12.92 -0.63
C GLN A 297 17.28 12.22 0.73
N SER A 298 16.70 12.88 1.74
CA SER A 298 16.52 12.30 3.07
C SER A 298 15.12 11.72 3.22
N ALA A 299 15.02 10.60 3.94
CA ALA A 299 13.72 10.03 4.29
C ALA A 299 12.96 10.99 5.22
N SER A 300 11.72 11.29 4.85
CA SER A 300 10.78 12.01 5.70
C SER A 300 9.37 11.60 5.30
N ALA A 301 8.42 11.75 6.22
CA ALA A 301 7.01 11.48 5.91
C ALA A 301 6.56 12.26 4.67
N ARG A 302 7.04 13.51 4.52
CA ARG A 302 6.76 14.34 3.36
C ARG A 302 7.36 13.78 2.07
N ALA A 303 8.66 13.48 2.05
CA ALA A 303 9.35 12.97 0.87
C ALA A 303 8.82 11.60 0.42
N ILE A 304 8.45 10.74 1.37
CA ILE A 304 7.78 9.45 1.10
C ILE A 304 6.40 9.68 0.50
N LYS A 305 5.61 10.59 1.10
CA LYS A 305 4.26 10.91 0.63
C LYS A 305 4.24 11.52 -0.78
N ASP A 306 5.24 12.33 -1.09
CA ASP A 306 5.43 12.93 -2.41
C ASP A 306 5.99 11.95 -3.45
N GLU A 307 6.44 10.78 -3.01
CA GLU A 307 7.21 9.81 -3.80
C GLU A 307 8.52 10.42 -4.36
N ASP A 308 9.08 11.39 -3.64
CA ASP A 308 10.39 12.01 -3.91
C ASP A 308 11.53 11.19 -3.33
N TYR A 309 11.23 10.42 -2.28
CA TYR A 309 12.21 9.56 -1.62
C TYR A 309 12.38 8.24 -2.38
N PRO A 310 13.63 7.83 -2.71
CA PRO A 310 13.84 6.74 -3.64
C PRO A 310 13.24 5.40 -3.32
N LEU A 311 13.29 5.05 -2.05
CA LEU A 311 12.88 3.74 -1.61
C LEU A 311 11.52 3.79 -0.93
N THR A 312 10.64 4.68 -1.40
CA THR A 312 9.22 4.68 -1.01
C THR A 312 8.59 3.34 -1.36
N VAL A 313 7.99 2.67 -0.38
CA VAL A 313 7.37 1.35 -0.53
C VAL A 313 5.87 1.44 -0.21
N PRO A 314 4.98 1.09 -1.16
CA PRO A 314 3.55 1.00 -0.89
C PRO A 314 3.21 -0.23 -0.06
N LEU A 315 2.29 -0.07 0.89
CA LEU A 315 1.74 -1.16 1.68
C LEU A 315 0.36 -1.53 1.13
N TYR A 316 0.20 -2.80 0.76
CA TYR A 316 -0.97 -3.28 0.06
C TYR A 316 -1.94 -4.01 0.98
N LEU A 317 -3.22 -3.80 0.72
CA LEU A 317 -4.30 -4.67 1.16
C LEU A 317 -4.89 -5.34 -0.09
N HIS A 318 -4.83 -6.67 -0.09
CA HIS A 318 -5.40 -7.53 -1.11
C HIS A 318 -6.72 -8.11 -0.60
N TYR A 319 -7.70 -8.23 -1.48
CA TYR A 319 -9.01 -8.78 -1.15
C TYR A 319 -9.62 -9.39 -2.41
N PRO A 320 -10.53 -10.37 -2.30
CA PRO A 320 -11.02 -11.06 -3.47
C PRO A 320 -11.99 -10.17 -4.26
N ALA A 321 -12.11 -10.43 -5.56
CA ALA A 321 -13.08 -9.76 -6.43
C ALA A 321 -14.53 -10.20 -6.15
N ARG A 322 -14.72 -11.30 -5.40
CA ARG A 322 -16.04 -11.76 -4.94
C ARG A 322 -16.61 -10.81 -3.88
N PRO A 323 -17.95 -10.76 -3.71
CA PRO A 323 -18.57 -9.98 -2.65
C PRO A 323 -18.05 -10.37 -1.26
N LEU A 324 -17.74 -9.35 -0.46
CA LEU A 324 -17.33 -9.47 0.94
C LEU A 324 -18.53 -9.17 1.87
N PRO A 325 -18.48 -9.63 3.13
CA PRO A 325 -19.46 -9.21 4.14
C PRO A 325 -19.61 -7.69 4.20
N LEU A 326 -20.81 -7.19 4.47
CA LEU A 326 -21.13 -5.76 4.45
C LEU A 326 -20.17 -4.94 5.33
N MET A 327 -19.79 -5.46 6.50
CA MET A 327 -18.85 -4.77 7.39
C MET A 327 -17.43 -4.70 6.83
N ALA A 328 -16.99 -5.72 6.09
CA ALA A 328 -15.71 -5.71 5.38
C ALA A 328 -15.72 -4.70 4.22
N ARG A 329 -16.81 -4.65 3.44
CA ARG A 329 -16.99 -3.64 2.37
C ARG A 329 -16.96 -2.21 2.92
N ARG A 330 -17.71 -1.96 3.99
CA ARG A 330 -17.73 -0.67 4.71
C ARG A 330 -16.37 -0.30 5.30
N PHE A 331 -15.61 -1.28 5.79
CA PHE A 331 -14.23 -1.05 6.24
C PHE A 331 -13.33 -0.64 5.08
N LEU A 332 -13.43 -1.30 3.92
CA LEU A 332 -12.69 -0.89 2.71
C LEU A 332 -13.04 0.55 2.29
N GLU A 333 -14.30 0.94 2.30
CA GLU A 333 -14.72 2.33 2.03
C GLU A 333 -14.10 3.30 3.04
N PHE A 334 -14.15 2.96 4.33
CA PHE A 334 -13.58 3.75 5.42
C PHE A 334 -12.08 4.04 5.21
N LEU A 335 -11.30 3.10 4.67
CA LEU A 335 -9.86 3.31 4.46
C LEU A 335 -9.52 4.54 3.60
N ALA A 336 -10.46 5.08 2.83
CA ALA A 336 -10.27 6.30 2.05
C ALA A 336 -10.62 7.61 2.80
N THR A 337 -11.17 7.55 4.02
CA THR A 337 -11.61 8.73 4.78
C THR A 337 -10.47 9.43 5.50
N ASP A 338 -10.62 10.73 5.78
CA ASP A 338 -9.64 11.51 6.54
C ASP A 338 -9.37 10.91 7.95
N SER A 339 -10.36 10.23 8.54
CA SER A 339 -10.23 9.52 9.83
C SER A 339 -9.28 8.33 9.73
N ALA A 340 -9.44 7.48 8.70
CA ALA A 340 -8.53 6.38 8.42
C ALA A 340 -7.11 6.88 8.14
N GLN A 341 -6.98 7.93 7.32
CA GLN A 341 -5.68 8.52 7.00
C GLN A 341 -5.00 9.12 8.24
N ALA A 342 -5.76 9.69 9.18
CA ALA A 342 -5.23 10.10 10.48
C ALA A 342 -4.81 8.91 11.35
N ALA A 343 -5.48 7.77 11.28
CA ALA A 343 -5.07 6.54 11.97
C ALA A 343 -3.76 5.98 11.41
N VAL A 344 -3.58 5.98 10.08
CA VAL A 344 -2.31 5.60 9.42
C VAL A 344 -1.14 6.43 9.97
N ARG A 345 -1.28 7.76 10.02
CA ARG A 345 -0.24 8.64 10.60
C ARG A 345 0.09 8.33 12.05
N ARG A 346 -0.93 8.08 12.87
CA ARG A 346 -0.73 7.75 14.31
C ARG A 346 -0.05 6.40 14.50
N ALA A 347 -0.17 5.48 13.54
CA ALA A 347 0.54 4.21 13.53
C ALA A 347 2.02 4.34 13.09
N GLY A 348 2.52 5.56 12.82
CA GLY A 348 3.90 5.80 12.38
C GLY A 348 4.14 5.63 10.88
N LEU A 349 3.10 5.30 10.13
CA LEU A 349 3.14 5.13 8.67
C LEU A 349 2.76 6.42 7.94
N VAL A 350 3.07 6.48 6.65
CA VAL A 350 2.77 7.64 5.80
C VAL A 350 1.41 7.45 5.14
N ASP A 351 0.50 8.39 5.38
CA ASP A 351 -0.85 8.37 4.82
C ASP A 351 -0.91 8.88 3.37
N GLN A 352 -2.00 8.56 2.69
CA GLN A 352 -2.25 8.89 1.30
C GLN A 352 -3.20 10.10 1.11
N ALA A 353 -3.67 10.74 2.19
CA ALA A 353 -4.56 11.90 2.07
C ALA A 353 -3.85 13.05 1.35
N PRO A 354 -4.43 13.64 0.30
CA PRO A 354 -3.79 14.75 -0.41
C PRO A 354 -3.50 15.94 0.51
N GLN A 355 -2.27 16.46 0.45
CA GLN A 355 -1.87 17.67 1.16
C GLN A 355 -1.28 18.69 0.20
N THR A 356 -1.59 19.96 0.43
CA THR A 356 -1.00 21.08 -0.30
C THR A 356 0.40 21.42 0.23
N VAL A 357 1.28 21.86 -0.66
CA VAL A 357 2.59 22.44 -0.34
C VAL A 357 2.71 23.76 -1.06
N PRO A 358 2.85 24.86 -0.32
CA PRO A 358 3.04 26.16 -0.94
C PRO A 358 4.35 26.17 -1.73
N LEU A 359 4.40 26.91 -2.84
CA LEU A 359 5.62 27.09 -3.64
C LEU A 359 6.83 27.47 -2.77
N ALA A 360 6.64 28.30 -1.74
CA ALA A 360 7.70 28.70 -0.81
C ALA A 360 8.39 27.52 -0.08
N ALA A 361 7.70 26.39 0.09
CA ALA A 361 8.25 25.18 0.69
C ALA A 361 8.97 24.26 -0.32
N GLN A 362 9.06 24.67 -1.60
CA GLN A 362 9.70 23.90 -2.68
C GLN A 362 11.15 24.34 -2.95
N GLY A 363 11.77 25.07 -2.01
CA GLY A 363 13.09 25.68 -2.20
C GLY A 363 14.18 24.70 -2.64
N ARG A 364 14.21 23.47 -2.11
CA ARG A 364 15.17 22.45 -2.54
C ARG A 364 14.97 22.06 -4.01
N ARG A 365 13.72 21.83 -4.44
CA ARG A 365 13.41 21.45 -5.83
C ARG A 365 13.73 22.59 -6.81
N LEU A 366 13.46 23.83 -6.41
CA LEU A 366 13.82 25.01 -7.21
C LEU A 366 15.34 25.21 -7.27
N ALA A 367 16.05 25.01 -6.17
CA ALA A 367 17.51 25.04 -6.17
C ALA A 367 18.10 23.95 -7.09
N ASN A 368 17.53 22.74 -7.08
CA ASN A 368 17.93 21.67 -7.98
C ASN A 368 17.67 22.03 -9.45
N ALA A 369 16.51 22.64 -9.76
CA ALA A 369 16.18 23.12 -11.09
C ALA A 369 17.19 24.17 -11.60
N ILE A 370 17.56 25.13 -10.75
CA ILE A 370 18.56 26.15 -11.09
C ILE A 370 19.95 25.52 -11.27
N ALA A 371 20.33 24.57 -10.41
CA ALA A 371 21.63 23.90 -10.49
C ALA A 371 21.75 22.98 -11.72
N ALA A 372 20.63 22.44 -12.20
CA ALA A 372 20.56 21.58 -13.38
C ALA A 372 20.37 22.35 -14.69
N ALA A 373 20.05 23.65 -14.65
CA ALA A 373 19.83 24.46 -15.84
C ALA A 373 21.08 24.56 -16.71
N GLY A 374 20.87 24.61 -18.03
CA GLY A 374 21.94 24.56 -19.02
C GLY A 374 21.41 24.85 -20.42
N ASP A 375 22.03 24.24 -21.44
CA ASP A 375 21.65 24.48 -22.84
C ASP A 375 20.28 23.87 -23.20
N GLU A 376 19.86 22.81 -22.50
CA GLU A 376 18.61 22.09 -22.76
C GLU A 376 17.40 22.68 -22.01
N VAL A 377 17.65 23.27 -20.83
CA VAL A 377 16.67 24.02 -20.03
C VAL A 377 17.28 25.36 -19.66
N ASP A 378 16.82 26.41 -20.32
CA ASP A 378 17.33 27.75 -20.12
C ASP A 378 16.64 28.50 -18.97
N LEU A 379 17.11 29.71 -18.71
CA LEU A 379 16.55 30.58 -17.68
C LEU A 379 15.10 31.01 -18.01
N GLU A 380 14.73 31.15 -19.28
CA GLU A 380 13.39 31.55 -19.70
C GLU A 380 12.37 30.45 -19.36
N ASP A 381 12.75 29.19 -19.58
CA ASP A 381 11.95 28.03 -19.18
C ASP A 381 11.73 27.98 -17.67
N LEU A 382 12.77 28.22 -16.87
CA LEU A 382 12.65 28.29 -15.41
C LEU A 382 11.75 29.45 -14.95
N GLN A 383 11.87 30.62 -15.57
CA GLN A 383 11.04 31.79 -15.26
C GLN A 383 9.57 31.53 -15.61
N ARG A 384 9.30 30.92 -16.77
CA ARG A 384 7.95 30.50 -17.18
C ARG A 384 7.35 29.51 -16.20
N MET A 385 8.16 28.55 -15.72
CA MET A 385 7.74 27.57 -14.72
C MET A 385 7.36 28.22 -13.40
N VAL A 386 8.24 29.07 -12.85
CA VAL A 386 7.99 29.74 -11.56
C VAL A 386 6.77 30.67 -11.66
N THR A 387 6.62 31.40 -12.77
CA THR A 387 5.46 32.27 -13.01
C THR A 387 4.16 31.48 -13.03
N LEU A 388 4.15 30.31 -13.69
CA LEU A 388 2.98 29.43 -13.70
C LEU A 388 2.63 28.91 -12.30
N MET A 389 3.63 28.65 -11.46
CA MET A 389 3.47 28.11 -10.11
C MET A 389 3.22 29.20 -9.06
N GLU A 390 3.39 30.47 -9.40
CA GLU A 390 3.18 31.59 -8.50
C GLU A 390 1.75 31.62 -7.96
N GLY A 391 1.63 31.81 -6.65
CA GLY A 391 0.35 31.76 -5.93
C GLY A 391 -0.27 30.37 -5.79
N SER A 392 0.36 29.32 -6.33
CA SER A 392 -0.16 27.96 -6.31
C SER A 392 0.48 27.11 -5.20
N SER A 393 -0.22 26.04 -4.80
CA SER A 393 0.30 24.98 -3.94
C SER A 393 0.29 23.64 -4.65
N ARG A 394 1.40 22.91 -4.60
CA ARG A 394 1.47 21.55 -5.14
C ARG A 394 0.72 20.56 -4.24
N LEU A 395 -0.06 19.65 -4.79
CA LEU A 395 -0.59 18.51 -4.04
C LEU A 395 0.48 17.40 -3.91
N THR A 396 0.45 16.66 -2.80
CA THR A 396 1.26 15.44 -2.61
C THR A 396 1.00 14.37 -3.67
N ILE A 397 -0.17 14.40 -4.31
CA ILE A 397 -0.53 13.41 -5.32
C ILE A 397 0.38 13.59 -6.54
N THR A 398 1.08 12.52 -6.90
CA THR A 398 1.94 12.45 -8.08
C THR A 398 1.48 11.32 -8.99
N PHE A 399 1.67 11.46 -10.30
CA PHE A 399 1.37 10.41 -11.27
C PHE A 399 2.63 9.97 -12.01
N ARG A 400 2.79 8.66 -12.10
CA ARG A 400 3.92 7.94 -12.68
C ARG A 400 3.44 7.01 -13.78
N PHE A 401 4.37 6.64 -14.66
CA PHE A 401 4.08 5.86 -15.86
C PHE A 401 4.96 4.62 -15.94
N LYS A 402 4.44 3.57 -16.57
CA LYS A 402 5.25 2.40 -16.95
C LYS A 402 6.34 2.82 -17.94
N ARG A 403 7.48 2.12 -17.91
CA ARG A 403 8.66 2.40 -18.77
C ARG A 403 8.25 2.53 -20.24
N GLY A 404 8.64 3.64 -20.88
CA GLY A 404 8.40 3.89 -22.32
C GLY A 404 6.94 4.02 -22.74
N ALA A 405 5.99 4.18 -21.81
CA ALA A 405 4.57 4.23 -22.12
C ALA A 405 3.87 5.43 -21.45
N SER A 406 2.73 5.84 -22.00
CA SER A 406 1.81 6.81 -21.37
C SER A 406 0.78 6.15 -20.44
N ARG A 407 0.99 4.86 -20.10
CA ARG A 407 0.10 4.09 -19.22
C ARG A 407 0.52 4.25 -17.76
N LEU A 408 -0.42 4.71 -16.94
CA LEU A 408 -0.27 4.85 -15.48
C LEU A 408 0.07 3.52 -14.82
N ASP A 409 0.94 3.54 -13.81
CA ASP A 409 1.20 2.38 -12.96
C ASP A 409 0.04 2.11 -11.96
N ALA A 410 0.18 1.11 -11.09
CA ALA A 410 -0.89 0.72 -10.16
C ALA A 410 -1.21 1.80 -9.13
N GLN A 411 -0.17 2.42 -8.55
CA GLN A 411 -0.31 3.50 -7.58
C GLN A 411 -0.95 4.73 -8.21
N SER A 412 -0.51 5.10 -9.41
CA SER A 412 -1.01 6.26 -10.13
C SER A 412 -2.47 6.10 -10.56
N ARG A 413 -2.93 4.88 -10.84
CA ARG A 413 -4.37 4.61 -11.03
C ARG A 413 -5.17 4.85 -9.75
N GLY A 414 -4.68 4.39 -8.60
CA GLY A 414 -5.30 4.70 -7.31
C GLY A 414 -5.31 6.21 -7.00
N ASN A 415 -4.24 6.92 -7.37
CA ASN A 415 -4.15 8.37 -7.25
C ASN A 415 -5.17 9.10 -8.14
N VAL A 416 -5.48 8.58 -9.33
CA VAL A 416 -6.54 9.11 -10.20
C VAL A 416 -7.88 9.00 -9.50
N ASP A 417 -8.22 7.82 -8.98
CA ASP A 417 -9.50 7.59 -8.28
C ASP A 417 -9.63 8.44 -6.99
N ALA A 418 -8.51 8.63 -6.27
CA ALA A 418 -8.47 9.48 -5.09
C ALA A 418 -8.71 10.95 -5.42
N LEU A 419 -8.04 11.47 -6.45
CA LEU A 419 -8.22 12.86 -6.88
C LEU A 419 -9.61 13.09 -7.47
N ALA A 420 -10.09 12.19 -8.33
CA ALA A 420 -11.43 12.26 -8.92
C ALA A 420 -12.52 12.36 -7.85
N ARG A 421 -12.51 11.48 -6.84
CA ARG A 421 -13.45 11.52 -5.72
C ARG A 421 -13.35 12.80 -4.90
N ALA A 422 -12.12 13.30 -4.66
CA ALA A 422 -11.93 14.55 -3.93
C ALA A 422 -12.51 15.74 -4.69
N ILE A 423 -12.36 15.78 -6.01
CA ILE A 423 -12.96 16.80 -6.86
C ILE A 423 -14.50 16.68 -6.83
N GLU A 424 -15.06 15.49 -7.02
CA GLU A 424 -16.53 15.29 -7.01
C GLU A 424 -17.15 15.61 -5.64
N ALA A 425 -16.41 15.40 -4.56
CA ALA A 425 -16.81 15.79 -3.21
C ALA A 425 -16.75 17.31 -2.96
N GLY A 426 -16.35 18.12 -3.94
CA GLY A 426 -16.25 19.58 -3.85
C GLY A 426 -15.05 20.08 -3.06
N ARG A 427 -14.05 19.23 -2.77
CA ARG A 427 -12.87 19.62 -1.97
C ARG A 427 -12.04 20.75 -2.60
N TYR A 428 -12.13 20.89 -3.92
CA TYR A 428 -11.39 21.87 -4.71
C TYR A 428 -12.33 22.77 -5.53
N ASP A 429 -13.56 23.00 -5.06
CA ASP A 429 -14.46 23.97 -5.68
C ASP A 429 -13.82 25.37 -5.73
N ASP A 430 -14.08 26.09 -6.81
CA ASP A 430 -13.57 27.43 -7.11
C ASP A 430 -12.03 27.51 -7.17
N ARG A 431 -11.37 26.38 -7.46
CA ARG A 431 -9.92 26.28 -7.66
C ARG A 431 -9.57 25.86 -9.08
N THR A 432 -8.37 26.23 -9.49
CA THR A 432 -7.75 25.72 -10.73
C THR A 432 -6.73 24.66 -10.37
N LEU A 433 -6.88 23.46 -10.93
CA LEU A 433 -5.92 22.37 -10.86
C LEU A 433 -5.13 22.32 -12.17
N THR A 434 -3.86 22.67 -12.12
CA THR A 434 -2.94 22.56 -13.25
C THR A 434 -2.11 21.28 -13.11
N LEU A 435 -2.24 20.38 -14.08
CA LEU A 435 -1.47 19.15 -14.19
C LEU A 435 -0.16 19.46 -14.92
N VAL A 436 0.96 19.42 -14.22
CA VAL A 436 2.27 19.82 -14.74
C VAL A 436 3.12 18.58 -15.04
N GLY A 437 3.43 18.36 -16.31
CA GLY A 437 4.24 17.24 -16.77
C GLY A 437 5.75 17.52 -16.76
N PHE A 438 6.51 16.49 -16.38
CA PHE A 438 7.98 16.46 -16.39
C PHE A 438 8.51 15.15 -16.98
N THR A 439 9.76 15.17 -17.43
CA THR A 439 10.52 14.02 -17.95
C THR A 439 11.88 13.89 -17.26
N ASP A 440 12.55 12.76 -17.51
CA ASP A 440 14.00 12.65 -17.37
C ASP A 440 14.70 13.45 -18.49
N GLY A 441 16.01 13.64 -18.38
CA GLY A 441 16.88 14.26 -19.39
C GLY A 441 17.35 13.28 -20.49
N ALA A 442 16.62 12.19 -20.71
CA ALA A 442 17.01 11.17 -21.67
C ALA A 442 16.48 11.51 -23.09
N GLY A 443 17.35 12.08 -23.92
CA GLY A 443 17.02 12.44 -25.30
C GLY A 443 16.77 13.94 -25.48
N PRO A 444 16.40 14.39 -26.69
CA PRO A 444 16.33 15.83 -27.00
C PRO A 444 15.26 16.57 -26.18
N ALA A 445 15.60 17.79 -25.71
CA ALA A 445 14.73 18.62 -24.88
C ALA A 445 13.34 18.90 -25.49
N ASP A 446 13.24 19.11 -26.81
CA ASP A 446 11.96 19.35 -27.50
C ASP A 446 11.06 18.10 -27.50
N VAL A 447 11.66 16.91 -27.60
CA VAL A 447 10.97 15.62 -27.48
C VAL A 447 10.48 15.44 -26.05
N ASN A 448 11.34 15.73 -25.07
CA ASN A 448 11.04 15.66 -23.64
C ASN A 448 9.86 16.57 -23.27
N LEU A 449 9.85 17.82 -23.76
CA LEU A 449 8.74 18.75 -23.54
C LEU A 449 7.41 18.24 -24.10
N ARG A 450 7.42 17.68 -25.33
CA ARG A 450 6.20 17.07 -25.91
C ARG A 450 5.72 15.87 -25.09
N LEU A 451 6.62 14.98 -24.68
CA LEU A 451 6.28 13.82 -23.85
C LEU A 451 5.70 14.23 -22.49
N ALA A 452 6.27 15.25 -21.84
CA ALA A 452 5.71 15.83 -20.63
C ALA A 452 4.27 16.31 -20.84
N SER A 453 4.02 17.03 -21.94
CA SER A 453 2.67 17.52 -22.29
C SER A 453 1.67 16.38 -22.54
N GLU A 454 2.06 15.35 -23.29
CA GLU A 454 1.20 14.20 -23.58
C GLU A 454 0.84 13.42 -22.32
N ARG A 455 1.79 13.29 -21.38
CA ARG A 455 1.59 12.65 -20.07
C ARG A 455 0.63 13.45 -19.19
N ALA A 456 0.77 14.77 -19.14
CA ALA A 456 -0.16 15.64 -18.41
C ALA A 456 -1.59 15.49 -18.95
N GLU A 457 -1.77 15.47 -20.27
CA GLU A 457 -3.10 15.29 -20.87
C GLU A 457 -3.64 13.86 -20.68
N ALA A 458 -2.78 12.84 -20.65
CA ALA A 458 -3.20 11.48 -20.33
C ALA A 458 -3.76 11.37 -18.90
N VAL A 459 -3.12 12.02 -17.93
CA VAL A 459 -3.62 12.12 -16.55
C VAL A 459 -4.93 12.89 -16.50
N ARG A 460 -5.01 14.02 -17.21
CA ARG A 460 -6.24 14.82 -17.31
C ARG A 460 -7.42 13.97 -17.78
N ARG A 461 -7.27 13.26 -18.90
CA ARG A 461 -8.30 12.36 -19.44
C ARG A 461 -8.69 11.26 -18.46
N ALA A 462 -7.70 10.68 -17.76
CA ALA A 462 -7.98 9.63 -16.76
C ALA A 462 -8.81 10.16 -15.59
N ILE A 463 -8.52 11.36 -15.08
CA ILE A 463 -9.29 12.00 -14.00
C ILE A 463 -10.71 12.32 -14.48
N LEU A 464 -10.88 12.89 -15.67
CA LEU A 464 -12.20 13.21 -16.22
C LEU A 464 -13.05 11.95 -16.44
N ALA A 465 -12.43 10.84 -16.86
CA ALA A 465 -13.13 9.56 -17.00
C ALA A 465 -13.54 8.97 -15.63
N ALA A 466 -12.73 9.18 -14.59
CA ALA A 466 -12.99 8.71 -13.23
C ALA A 466 -13.95 9.63 -12.44
N ALA A 467 -14.15 10.87 -12.89
CA ALA A 467 -15.07 11.86 -12.31
C ALA A 467 -16.18 12.25 -13.29
N PRO A 468 -17.08 11.32 -13.69
CA PRO A 468 -18.09 11.57 -14.72
C PRO A 468 -19.12 12.64 -14.31
N PHE A 469 -19.24 12.96 -13.02
CA PHE A 469 -20.18 13.96 -12.51
C PHE A 469 -19.54 15.32 -12.22
N LEU A 470 -18.29 15.52 -12.65
CA LEU A 470 -17.59 16.79 -12.50
C LEU A 470 -18.29 17.92 -13.26
N ASP A 471 -18.74 18.96 -12.54
CA ASP A 471 -19.11 20.23 -13.17
C ASP A 471 -17.83 21.04 -13.45
N HIS A 472 -17.47 21.18 -14.73
CA HIS A 472 -16.29 21.94 -15.17
C HIS A 472 -16.33 23.43 -14.78
N ARG A 473 -17.47 23.95 -14.33
CA ARG A 473 -17.59 25.31 -13.80
C ARG A 473 -17.16 25.42 -12.34
N ARG A 474 -17.08 24.29 -11.62
CA ARG A 474 -16.69 24.24 -10.20
C ARG A 474 -15.21 23.99 -9.99
N ALA A 475 -14.55 23.25 -10.89
CA ALA A 475 -13.10 23.07 -10.85
C ALA A 475 -12.53 23.04 -12.27
N ALA A 476 -11.60 23.95 -12.55
CA ALA A 476 -10.88 23.98 -13.83
C ALA A 476 -9.71 23.00 -13.79
N LEU A 477 -9.62 22.11 -14.79
CA LEU A 477 -8.52 21.16 -14.93
C LEU A 477 -7.70 21.51 -16.19
N GLU A 478 -6.51 22.07 -15.96
CA GLU A 478 -5.59 22.56 -16.98
C GLU A 478 -4.34 21.67 -17.07
N THR A 479 -3.55 21.83 -18.13
CA THR A 479 -2.27 21.13 -18.30
C THR A 479 -1.15 22.12 -18.60
N ALA A 480 0.05 21.79 -18.14
CA ALA A 480 1.29 22.47 -18.48
C ALA A 480 2.44 21.45 -18.54
N ALA A 481 3.56 21.84 -19.14
CA ALA A 481 4.73 20.97 -19.27
C ALA A 481 6.03 21.78 -19.27
N PHE A 482 7.06 21.19 -18.65
CA PHE A 482 8.39 21.80 -18.54
C PHE A 482 9.53 20.82 -18.83
N GLY A 483 9.26 19.68 -19.46
CA GLY A 483 10.28 18.69 -19.78
C GLY A 483 11.10 18.29 -18.54
N GLU A 484 12.41 18.43 -18.61
CA GLU A 484 13.36 18.08 -17.55
C GLU A 484 13.62 19.20 -16.52
N ALA A 485 12.97 20.36 -16.62
CA ALA A 485 13.34 21.59 -15.90
C ALA A 485 13.28 21.55 -14.35
N MET A 486 12.77 20.49 -13.73
CA MET A 486 12.72 20.35 -12.28
C MET A 486 13.01 18.90 -11.86
N PRO A 487 14.28 18.45 -11.91
CA PRO A 487 14.64 17.10 -11.56
C PRO A 487 14.48 16.87 -10.05
N LEU A 488 13.91 15.71 -9.70
CA LEU A 488 13.84 15.21 -8.31
C LEU A 488 15.05 14.36 -7.94
N ALA A 489 15.69 13.76 -8.95
CA ALA A 489 16.79 12.83 -8.81
C ALA A 489 17.73 12.95 -10.01
N CYS A 490 18.92 12.36 -9.89
CA CYS A 490 19.82 12.19 -11.02
C CYS A 490 19.30 11.11 -11.98
N ASP A 491 19.62 11.21 -13.26
CA ASP A 491 19.20 10.23 -14.29
C ASP A 491 20.15 9.03 -14.43
N ASP A 492 21.13 8.91 -13.52
CA ASP A 492 22.12 7.84 -13.43
C ASP A 492 21.49 6.47 -13.15
N THR A 493 20.41 6.44 -12.39
CA THR A 493 19.66 5.23 -12.04
C THR A 493 18.30 5.18 -12.74
N GLU A 494 17.79 3.97 -13.00
CA GLU A 494 16.42 3.82 -13.51
C GLU A 494 15.38 4.36 -12.54
N TRP A 495 15.66 4.27 -11.24
CA TRP A 495 14.83 4.90 -10.23
C TRP A 495 14.78 6.41 -10.43
N GLY A 496 15.92 7.08 -10.54
CA GLY A 496 15.98 8.54 -10.67
C GLY A 496 15.31 9.04 -11.94
N ARG A 497 15.53 8.35 -13.07
CA ARG A 497 14.77 8.63 -14.31
C ARG A 497 13.27 8.46 -14.12
N ARG A 498 12.80 7.40 -13.43
CA ARG A 498 11.38 7.22 -13.10
C ARG A 498 10.86 8.33 -12.18
N ALA A 499 11.68 8.81 -11.26
CA ALA A 499 11.38 9.94 -10.38
C ALA A 499 11.26 11.27 -11.16
N ASN A 500 11.95 11.41 -12.29
CA ASN A 500 11.82 12.60 -13.13
C ASN A 500 10.62 12.53 -14.09
N ARG A 501 10.29 11.33 -14.62
CA ARG A 501 9.10 11.08 -15.44
C ARG A 501 7.80 11.10 -14.61
N ARG A 502 7.18 12.28 -14.47
CA ARG A 502 6.01 12.47 -13.61
C ARG A 502 5.03 13.52 -14.09
N VAL A 503 3.84 13.49 -13.52
CA VAL A 503 2.89 14.61 -13.54
C VAL A 503 2.56 15.00 -12.11
N GLU A 504 2.67 16.28 -11.81
CA GLU A 504 2.31 16.88 -10.53
C GLU A 504 1.01 17.68 -10.65
N VAL A 505 0.32 17.88 -9.53
CA VAL A 505 -0.89 18.73 -9.49
C VAL A 505 -0.60 20.00 -8.73
N TRP A 506 -0.87 21.14 -9.34
CA TRP A 506 -0.73 22.46 -8.73
C TRP A 506 -2.10 23.11 -8.59
N LEU A 507 -2.43 23.56 -7.38
CA LEU A 507 -3.71 24.14 -7.00
C LEU A 507 -3.57 25.64 -6.82
N ARG A 508 -4.41 26.43 -7.49
CA ARG A 508 -4.54 27.88 -7.32
C ARG A 508 -5.89 28.26 -6.74
#